data_AF-A0A536L9B9-F1
#
_entry.id   AF-A0A536L9B9-F1
#
_cell.length_a   1.000
_cell.length_b   1.000
_cell.length_c   1.000
_cell.angle_alpha   90.00
_cell.angle_beta   90.00
_cell.angle_gamma   90.00
#
_symmetry.space_group_name_H-M   'P 1'
#
loop_
_entity.id
_entity.type
_entity.pdbx_description
1 polymer ?
#
loop_
_entity_poly.entity_id
_entity_poly.type
_entity_poly.pdbx_seq_one_letter_code
_entity_poly.pdbx_strand_id
1 'polypeptide(L)'
;MRLPEGIRAIDVHVHPNHDEAIASGGEYLEWAKKQFGASANEAIPIEATAEMYRRHRMMAVLLGKDARTNTRLPATPNESIAG
;
A
#
# COMPACT_ATOMS: atom_id res chain seq x y z
N MET A 1 -6.57 -9.96 -20.83
CA MET A 1 -6.25 -8.78 -21.67
C MET A 1 -4.74 -8.66 -21.74
N ARG A 2 -4.15 -8.48 -22.94
CA ARG A 2 -2.70 -8.26 -23.10
C ARG A 2 -2.51 -6.83 -23.59
N LEU A 3 -1.74 -6.01 -22.87
CA LEU A 3 -1.47 -4.63 -23.27
C LEU A 3 -0.60 -4.63 -24.54
N PRO A 4 -0.76 -3.61 -25.42
CA PRO A 4 0.11 -3.43 -26.57
C PRO A 4 1.59 -3.34 -26.16
N GLU A 5 2.49 -3.71 -27.08
CA GLU A 5 3.92 -3.58 -26.86
C GLU A 5 4.31 -2.11 -26.60
N GLY A 6 5.21 -1.89 -25.63
CA GLY A 6 5.63 -0.55 -25.20
C GLY A 6 4.69 0.16 -24.22
N ILE A 7 3.48 -0.34 -23.98
CA ILE A 7 2.58 0.23 -22.96
C ILE A 7 2.92 -0.31 -21.57
N ARG A 8 3.07 0.60 -20.60
CA ARG A 8 3.28 0.29 -19.18
C ARG A 8 2.08 0.78 -18.37
N ALA A 9 1.47 -0.11 -17.59
CA ALA A 9 0.43 0.29 -16.65
C ALA A 9 1.05 0.97 -15.42
N ILE A 10 0.36 2.00 -14.93
CA ILE A 10 0.70 2.72 -13.70
C ILE A 10 -0.48 2.54 -12.75
N ASP A 11 -0.24 1.89 -11.62
CA ASP A 11 -1.17 1.93 -10.50
C ASP A 11 -0.98 3.27 -9.78
N VAL A 12 -2.03 4.09 -9.78
CA VAL A 12 -1.98 5.47 -9.30
C VAL A 12 -2.32 5.59 -7.81
N HIS A 13 -2.70 4.51 -7.13
CA HIS A 13 -3.11 4.56 -5.74
C HIS A 13 -2.64 3.34 -4.95
N VAL A 14 -1.38 3.39 -4.49
CA VAL A 14 -0.75 2.29 -3.76
C VAL A 14 -0.36 2.76 -2.37
N HIS A 15 -0.98 2.17 -1.35
CA HIS A 15 -0.48 2.27 0.02
C HIS A 15 0.45 1.08 0.28
N PRO A 16 1.75 1.29 0.55
CA PRO A 16 2.62 0.19 0.97
C PRO A 16 2.10 -0.34 2.31
N ASN A 17 2.03 -1.66 2.47
CA ASN A 17 1.55 -2.34 3.68
C ASN A 17 2.72 -2.74 4.59
N HIS A 18 3.69 -1.85 4.79
CA HIS A 18 4.74 -2.05 5.80
C HIS A 18 4.24 -1.59 7.19
N ASP A 19 5.03 -1.85 8.23
CA ASP A 19 4.59 -1.73 9.63
C ASP A 19 4.04 -0.33 9.97
N GLU A 20 4.69 0.74 9.49
CA GLU A 20 4.24 2.12 9.71
C GLU A 20 2.90 2.44 9.06
N ALA A 21 2.59 1.83 7.91
CA ALA A 21 1.30 2.00 7.24
C ALA A 21 0.17 1.22 7.91
N ILE A 22 0.48 0.04 8.45
CA ILE A 22 -0.48 -0.73 9.26
C ILE A 22 -0.77 0.02 10.56
N ALA A 23 0.26 0.55 11.22
CA ALA A 23 0.11 1.32 12.44
C ALA A 23 -0.78 2.56 12.24
N SER A 24 -0.68 3.25 11.10
CA SER A 24 -1.56 4.40 10.79
C SER A 24 -3.02 4.00 10.48
N GLY A 25 -3.28 2.71 10.24
CA GLY A 25 -4.59 2.18 9.90
C GLY A 25 -5.50 1.84 11.09
N GLY A 26 -4.95 1.43 12.23
CA GLY A 26 -5.73 1.20 13.46
C GLY A 26 -6.99 0.33 13.28
N GLU A 27 -8.07 0.70 13.98
CA GLU A 27 -9.34 -0.04 13.95
C GLU A 27 -9.97 -0.10 12.55
N TYR A 28 -9.70 0.86 11.67
CA TYR A 28 -10.22 0.83 10.30
C TYR A 28 -9.78 -0.44 9.55
N LEU A 29 -8.53 -0.86 9.76
CA LEU A 29 -8.02 -2.10 9.18
C LEU A 29 -8.76 -3.32 9.76
N GLU A 30 -9.06 -3.34 11.07
CA GLU A 30 -9.84 -4.42 11.69
C GLU A 30 -11.28 -4.51 11.16
N TRP A 31 -11.92 -3.37 10.88
CA TRP A 31 -13.20 -3.34 10.19
C TRP A 31 -13.11 -3.85 8.75
N ALA A 32 -12.08 -3.44 8.00
CA ALA A 32 -11.85 -3.92 6.65
C ALA A 32 -11.63 -5.44 6.59
N LYS A 33 -10.85 -6.01 7.53
CA LYS A 33 -10.69 -7.47 7.71
C LYS A 33 -12.03 -8.19 7.86
N LYS A 34 -12.91 -7.68 8.74
CA LYS A 34 -14.22 -8.29 9.00
C LYS A 34 -15.11 -8.26 7.76
N GLN A 35 -15.06 -7.17 6.98
CA GLN A 35 -15.92 -6.96 5.83
C GLN A 35 -15.42 -7.67 4.56
N PHE A 36 -14.11 -7.68 4.33
CA PHE A 36 -13.51 -8.10 3.05
C PHE A 36 -12.64 -9.37 3.16
N GLY A 37 -12.41 -9.90 4.36
CA GLY A 37 -11.58 -11.08 4.61
C GLY A 37 -10.14 -10.77 5.01
N ALA A 38 -9.40 -11.83 5.37
CA ALA A 38 -8.12 -11.75 6.09
C ALA A 38 -6.93 -11.17 5.30
N SER A 39 -7.00 -11.10 3.98
CA SER A 39 -5.86 -10.73 3.13
C SER A 39 -5.52 -9.24 3.12
N ALA A 40 -6.33 -8.38 3.73
CA ALA A 40 -6.21 -6.92 3.56
C ALA A 40 -5.07 -6.27 4.38
N ASN A 41 -4.47 -6.96 5.36
CA ASN A 41 -3.74 -6.29 6.44
C ASN A 41 -2.47 -7.01 6.90
N GLU A 42 -1.98 -8.00 6.15
CA GLU A 42 -0.68 -8.59 6.46
C GLU A 42 0.44 -7.64 6.05
N ALA A 43 1.45 -7.50 6.91
CA ALA A 43 2.61 -6.68 6.60
C ALA A 43 3.36 -7.29 5.41
N ILE A 44 3.56 -6.51 4.37
CA ILE A 44 4.36 -6.88 3.20
C ILE A 44 5.58 -5.95 3.16
N PRO A 45 6.80 -6.50 3.21
CA PRO A 45 8.01 -5.71 3.02
C PRO A 45 7.97 -4.95 1.71
N ILE A 46 8.44 -3.71 1.69
CA ILE A 46 8.39 -2.84 0.51
C ILE A 46 9.10 -3.47 -0.70
N GLU A 47 10.14 -4.26 -0.47
CA GLU A 47 10.89 -5.01 -1.48
C GLU A 47 10.02 -6.06 -2.17
N ALA A 48 9.14 -6.74 -1.40
CA ALA A 48 8.22 -7.72 -1.94
C ALA A 48 7.13 -7.04 -2.79
N THR A 49 6.65 -5.87 -2.37
CA THR A 49 5.77 -5.01 -3.20
C THR A 49 6.47 -4.59 -4.49
N ALA A 50 7.71 -4.09 -4.41
CA ALA A 50 8.48 -3.70 -5.59
C ALA A 50 8.67 -4.86 -6.57
N GLU A 51 8.99 -6.05 -6.07
CA GLU A 51 9.17 -7.24 -6.89
C GLU A 51 7.87 -7.68 -7.57
N MET A 52 6.72 -7.58 -6.89
CA MET A 52 5.41 -7.82 -7.51
C MET A 52 5.19 -6.90 -8.72
N TYR A 53 5.42 -5.59 -8.57
CA TYR A 53 5.27 -4.63 -9.68
C TYR A 53 6.22 -4.91 -10.85
N ARG A 54 7.47 -5.31 -10.56
CA ARG A 54 8.44 -5.73 -11.61
C ARG A 54 7.95 -6.94 -12.38
N ARG A 55 7.46 -7.98 -11.70
CA ARG A 55 6.90 -9.19 -12.36
C ARG A 55 5.75 -8.86 -13.30
N HIS A 56 4.92 -7.89 -12.93
CA HIS A 56 3.79 -7.43 -13.77
C HIS A 56 4.18 -6.38 -14.81
N ARG A 57 5.44 -5.92 -14.84
CA ARG A 57 5.90 -4.82 -15.70
C ARG A 57 5.07 -3.55 -15.51
N MET A 58 4.78 -3.22 -14.25
CA MET A 58 3.96 -2.08 -13.85
C MET A 58 4.78 -1.07 -13.03
N MET A 59 4.28 0.16 -12.94
CA MET A 59 4.74 1.15 -11.96
C MET A 59 3.67 1.39 -10.90
N ALA A 60 4.10 1.89 -9.75
CA ALA A 60 3.24 2.27 -8.64
C ALA A 60 3.52 3.73 -8.27
N VAL A 61 2.46 4.48 -7.97
CA VAL A 61 2.54 5.73 -7.22
C VAL A 61 2.30 5.39 -5.76
N LEU A 62 3.36 5.43 -4.96
CA LEU A 62 3.29 5.16 -3.52
C LEU A 62 2.72 6.37 -2.79
N LEU A 63 1.73 6.12 -1.93
CA LEU A 63 1.02 7.14 -1.18
C LEU A 63 1.17 6.92 0.32
N GLY A 64 1.59 7.97 1.01
CA GLY A 64 1.53 8.02 2.46
C GLY A 64 0.10 8.11 2.94
N LYS A 65 -0.14 7.57 4.13
CA LYS A 65 -1.43 7.65 4.79
C LYS A 65 -1.31 8.55 6.01
N ASP A 66 -2.15 9.57 6.04
CA ASP A 66 -2.40 10.39 7.22
C ASP A 66 -3.87 10.30 7.59
N ALA A 67 -4.15 9.55 8.66
CA ALA A 67 -5.48 9.44 9.24
C ALA A 67 -5.50 9.97 10.68
N ARG A 68 -4.57 10.86 11.06
CA ARG A 68 -4.39 11.35 12.43
C ARG A 68 -5.65 11.96 13.02
N THR A 69 -6.43 12.68 12.21
CA THR A 69 -7.67 13.34 12.63
C THR A 69 -8.72 12.36 13.15
N ASN A 70 -8.78 11.16 12.57
CA ASN A 70 -9.80 10.15 12.89
C ASN A 70 -9.27 9.04 13.81
N THR A 71 -7.98 8.72 13.72
CA THR A 71 -7.38 7.59 14.45
C THR A 71 -6.54 8.02 15.66
N ARG A 72 -6.03 9.25 15.67
CA ARG A 72 -4.97 9.74 16.58
C ARG A 72 -3.65 8.96 16.48
N LEU A 73 -3.51 8.07 15.49
CA LEU A 73 -2.31 7.29 15.23
C LEU A 73 -1.36 8.07 14.32
N PRO A 74 -0.04 7.90 14.44
CA PRO A 74 0.93 8.62 13.62
C PRO A 74 0.69 8.40 12.12
N ALA A 75 0.96 9.41 11.31
CA ALA A 75 0.96 9.28 9.87
C ALA A 75 2.14 8.42 9.41
N THR A 76 2.01 7.77 8.25
CA THR A 76 3.13 7.10 7.59
C THR A 76 4.19 8.15 7.22
N PRO A 77 5.44 8.05 7.71
CA PRO A 77 6.49 9.02 7.40
C PRO A 77 6.82 9.02 5.91
N ASN A 78 7.06 10.19 5.31
CA ASN A 78 7.41 10.28 3.89
C ASN A 78 8.73 9.55 3.58
N GLU A 79 9.68 9.58 4.52
CA GLU A 79 10.98 8.91 4.43
C GLU A 79 10.81 7.39 4.33
N SER A 80 9.77 6.83 4.95
CA SER A 80 9.46 5.39 4.84
C SER A 80 8.91 4.98 3.47
N ILE A 81 8.57 5.96 2.62
CA ILE A 81 7.94 5.78 1.31
C ILE A 81 8.89 6.18 0.19
N ALA A 82 9.65 7.25 0.39
CA ALA A 82 10.50 7.90 -0.61
C ALA A 82 11.92 7.33 -0.70
N GLY A 83 12.20 6.22 0.01
CA GLY A 83 13.54 5.62 0.18
C GLY A 83 14.44 5.59 -1.05
#